data_AF-A0A6G1R6F9-F1
#
_entry.id   AF-A0A6G1R6F9-F1
#
_cell.length_a   1.000
_cell.length_b   1.000
_cell.length_c   1.000
_cell.angle_alpha   90.00
_cell.angle_beta   90.00
_cell.angle_gamma   90.00
#
_symmetry.space_group_name_H-M   'P 1'
#
loop_
_entity.id
_entity.type
_entity.pdbx_description
1 polymer ?
#
loop_
_entity_poly.entity_id
_entity_poly.type
_entity_poly.pdbx_seq_one_letter_code
_entity_poly.pdbx_strand_id
1 'polypeptide(L)'
;FRQDVLCETLAGNSCPLVTITAMPESNYYEHICQFRNRPYVFLSARVHPGETNASWVMKGTLEYLMSNNPSAQCLRESYIFKIIPMLNPDGVINGNHRCSL
;
A
#
# COMPACT_ATOMS: atom_id res chain seq x y z
N PHE A 1 1.93 7.28 7.85
CA PHE A 1 1.02 6.55 6.93
C PHE A 1 -0.29 6.28 7.66
N ARG A 2 -1.36 5.90 6.93
CA ARG A 2 -2.61 5.41 7.51
C ARG A 2 -2.76 3.93 7.15
N GLN A 3 -3.27 3.12 8.06
CA GLN A 3 -3.60 1.73 7.82
C GLN A 3 -5.10 1.52 8.04
N ASP A 4 -5.73 0.82 7.12
CA ASP A 4 -7.12 0.39 7.18
C ASP A 4 -7.20 -1.11 6.90
N VAL A 5 -8.34 -1.73 7.22
CA VAL A 5 -8.67 -3.09 6.77
C VAL A 5 -9.50 -2.96 5.51
N LEU A 6 -9.00 -3.52 4.40
CA LEU A 6 -9.72 -3.50 3.11
C LEU A 6 -10.95 -4.40 3.19
N CYS A 7 -10.74 -5.63 3.66
CA CYS A 7 -11.74 -6.66 3.81
C CYS A 7 -11.22 -7.76 4.74
N GLU A 8 -12.12 -8.68 5.10
CA GLU A 8 -11.76 -10.00 5.63
C GLU A 8 -11.76 -11.02 4.49
N THR A 9 -10.83 -11.97 4.55
CA THR A 9 -10.74 -13.08 3.60
C THR A 9 -11.69 -14.23 3.96
N LEU A 10 -11.69 -15.31 3.16
CA LEU A 10 -12.56 -16.48 3.38
C LEU A 10 -12.27 -17.18 4.71
N ALA A 11 -11.01 -17.22 5.14
CA ALA A 11 -10.63 -17.75 6.45
C ALA A 11 -10.70 -16.70 7.59
N GLY A 12 -11.26 -15.52 7.33
CA GLY A 12 -11.41 -14.47 8.33
C GLY A 12 -10.13 -13.69 8.65
N ASN A 13 -9.11 -13.75 7.78
CA ASN A 13 -7.89 -12.96 7.96
C ASN A 13 -8.11 -11.53 7.44
N SER A 14 -7.59 -10.54 8.14
CA SER A 14 -7.62 -9.15 7.67
C SER A 14 -6.70 -8.95 6.48
N CYS A 15 -7.21 -8.34 5.41
CA CYS A 15 -6.41 -7.86 4.29
C CYS A 15 -6.09 -6.36 4.49
N PRO A 16 -4.86 -5.97 4.84
CA PRO A 16 -4.54 -4.58 5.15
C PRO A 16 -4.41 -3.70 3.90
N LEU A 17 -4.91 -2.48 3.98
CA LEU A 17 -4.68 -1.39 3.02
C LEU A 17 -3.86 -0.29 3.71
N VAL A 18 -2.67 -0.02 3.17
CA VAL A 18 -1.78 1.06 3.63
C VAL A 18 -1.91 2.24 2.68
N THR A 19 -2.17 3.42 3.24
CA THR A 19 -2.18 4.69 2.51
C THR A 19 -0.95 5.52 2.87
N ILE A 20 -0.15 5.88 1.87
CA ILE A 20 1.03 6.74 2.04
C ILE A 20 0.89 7.97 1.14
N THR A 21 0.92 9.16 1.74
CA THR A 21 0.93 10.47 1.05
C THR A 21 1.36 11.54 2.06
N ALA A 22 1.85 12.69 1.61
CA ALA A 22 2.16 13.83 2.46
C ALA A 22 0.86 14.59 2.82
N MET A 23 0.81 15.23 3.97
CA MET A 23 -0.31 16.13 4.30
C MET A 23 -0.28 17.36 3.37
N PRO A 24 -1.43 18.04 3.15
CA PRO A 24 -1.41 19.35 2.51
C PRO A 24 -0.51 20.30 3.31
N GLU A 25 0.23 21.17 2.61
CA GLU A 25 1.17 22.10 3.26
C GLU A 25 0.46 23.09 4.21
N SER A 26 -0.81 23.39 3.95
CA SER A 26 -1.63 24.25 4.80
C SER A 26 -3.11 23.89 4.70
N ASN A 27 -3.92 24.46 5.59
CA ASN A 27 -5.39 24.37 5.53
C ASN A 27 -6.02 25.35 4.53
N TYR A 28 -5.21 26.02 3.71
CA TYR A 28 -5.73 26.89 2.67
C TYR A 28 -6.45 26.09 1.58
N TYR A 29 -7.51 26.67 1.02
CA TYR A 29 -8.40 25.97 0.09
C TYR A 29 -7.63 25.36 -1.09
N GLU A 30 -6.69 26.10 -1.68
CA GLU A 30 -5.88 25.63 -2.79
C GLU A 30 -5.03 24.40 -2.45
N HIS A 31 -4.39 24.38 -1.28
CA HIS A 31 -3.56 23.26 -0.83
C HIS A 31 -4.41 22.01 -0.55
N ILE A 32 -5.61 22.19 -0.01
CA ILE A 32 -6.58 21.10 0.19
C ILE A 32 -7.10 20.58 -1.16
N CYS A 33 -7.41 21.46 -2.11
CA CYS A 33 -7.84 21.09 -3.46
C CYS A 33 -6.76 20.31 -4.20
N GLN A 34 -5.51 20.77 -4.15
CA GLN A 34 -4.36 20.06 -4.71
C GLN A 34 -4.24 18.67 -4.09
N PHE A 35 -4.30 18.57 -2.76
CA PHE A 35 -4.24 17.30 -2.05
C PHE A 35 -5.36 16.33 -2.48
N ARG A 36 -6.60 16.81 -2.60
CA ARG A 36 -7.75 16.00 -3.04
C ARG A 36 -7.68 15.56 -4.49
N ASN A 37 -7.00 16.33 -5.33
CA ASN A 37 -6.83 16.04 -6.75
C ASN A 37 -5.56 15.24 -7.07
N ARG A 38 -4.78 14.84 -6.06
CA ARG A 38 -3.59 14.01 -6.27
C ARG A 38 -3.98 12.67 -6.92
N PRO A 39 -3.29 12.26 -7.99
CA PRO A 39 -3.53 10.96 -8.60
C PRO A 39 -3.18 9.82 -7.64
N TYR A 40 -3.94 8.73 -7.78
CA TYR A 40 -3.72 7.51 -7.00
C TYR A 40 -2.73 6.59 -7.70
N VAL A 41 -1.81 6.02 -6.92
CA VAL A 41 -0.96 4.91 -7.35
C VAL A 41 -1.34 3.69 -6.52
N PHE A 42 -1.82 2.65 -7.18
CA PHE A 42 -2.24 1.42 -6.53
C PHE A 42 -1.17 0.34 -6.68
N LEU A 43 -0.75 -0.25 -5.57
CA LEU A 43 0.23 -1.32 -5.54
C LEU A 43 -0.32 -2.50 -4.75
N SER A 44 -0.22 -3.70 -5.31
CA SER A 44 -0.59 -4.94 -4.62
C SER A 44 0.50 -5.99 -4.81
N ALA A 45 0.71 -6.83 -3.81
CA ALA A 45 1.63 -7.96 -3.90
C ALA A 45 0.98 -9.24 -3.36
N ARG A 46 1.62 -10.38 -3.64
CA ARG A 46 1.21 -11.73 -3.19
C ARG A 46 -0.25 -12.03 -3.50
N VAL A 47 -0.62 -11.88 -4.78
CA VAL A 47 -1.89 -12.42 -5.30
C VAL A 47 -1.79 -13.94 -5.35
N HIS A 48 -0.71 -14.44 -5.94
CA HIS A 48 -0.30 -15.83 -5.79
C HIS A 48 0.55 -15.96 -4.51
N PRO A 49 0.18 -16.87 -3.59
CA PRO A 49 0.88 -16.98 -2.32
C PRO A 49 2.34 -17.43 -2.44
N GLY A 50 2.68 -18.28 -3.41
CA GLY A 50 4.02 -18.84 -3.60
C GLY A 50 5.07 -17.84 -4.10
N GLU A 51 4.65 -16.69 -4.63
CA GLU A 51 5.52 -15.64 -5.18
C GLU A 51 6.14 -14.77 -4.05
N THR A 52 6.87 -15.44 -3.14
CA THR A 52 7.41 -14.83 -1.92
C THR A 52 8.36 -13.65 -2.17
N ASN A 53 9.06 -13.63 -3.30
CA ASN A 53 9.88 -12.51 -3.76
C ASN A 53 9.09 -11.20 -3.84
N ALA A 54 7.80 -11.23 -4.17
CA ALA A 54 6.95 -10.04 -4.21
C ALA A 54 6.85 -9.32 -2.85
N SER A 55 6.92 -10.06 -1.73
CA SER A 55 6.94 -9.46 -0.40
C SER A 55 8.23 -8.70 -0.12
N TRP A 56 9.36 -9.16 -0.64
CA TRP A 56 10.64 -8.46 -0.48
C TRP A 56 10.69 -7.17 -1.29
N VAL A 57 10.19 -7.20 -2.53
CA VAL A 57 10.03 -5.99 -3.36
C VAL A 57 9.08 -5.00 -2.68
N MET A 58 7.96 -5.48 -2.14
CA MET A 58 7.00 -4.65 -1.43
C MET A 58 7.59 -4.03 -0.15
N LYS A 59 8.37 -4.80 0.63
CA LYS A 59 9.10 -4.29 1.80
C LYS A 59 10.05 -3.15 1.42
N GLY A 60 10.88 -3.34 0.41
CA GLY A 60 11.79 -2.30 -0.08
C GLY A 60 11.05 -1.07 -0.62
N THR A 61 9.91 -1.27 -1.30
CA THR A 61 9.05 -0.19 -1.78
C THR A 61 8.50 0.65 -0.62
N LEU A 62 7.97 -0.01 0.42
CA LEU A 62 7.46 0.67 1.62
C LEU A 62 8.58 1.41 2.36
N GLU A 63 9.74 0.77 2.54
CA GLU A 63 10.91 1.39 3.18
C GLU A 63 11.39 2.62 2.41
N TYR A 64 11.45 2.56 1.08
CA TYR A 64 11.82 3.70 0.25
C TYR A 64 10.80 4.85 0.36
N LEU A 65 9.50 4.57 0.19
CA LEU A 65 8.45 5.59 0.28
C LEU A 65 8.40 6.26 1.65
N MET A 66 8.72 5.52 2.72
CA MET A 66 8.77 6.03 4.09
C MET A 66 10.10 6.68 4.48
N SER A 67 11.11 6.62 3.61
CA SER A 67 12.42 7.20 3.88
C SER A 67 12.43 8.74 3.80
N ASN A 68 13.52 9.32 4.31
CA ASN A 68 13.81 10.76 4.20
C ASN A 68 14.47 11.13 2.86
N ASN A 69 14.47 10.23 1.85
CA ASN A 69 15.01 10.55 0.55
C ASN A 69 14.17 11.67 -0.11
N PRO A 70 14.77 12.76 -0.62
CA PRO A 70 14.03 13.86 -1.24
C PRO A 70 13.11 13.41 -2.39
N SER A 71 13.53 12.39 -3.16
CA SER A 71 12.70 11.83 -4.22
C SER A 71 11.47 11.11 -3.67
N ALA A 72 11.61 10.36 -2.57
CA ALA A 72 10.49 9.71 -1.89
C ALA A 72 9.52 10.73 -1.27
N GLN A 73 10.04 11.84 -0.74
CA GLN A 73 9.21 12.94 -0.26
C GLN A 73 8.41 13.58 -1.40
N CYS A 74 9.07 13.93 -2.52
CA CYS A 74 8.40 14.48 -3.70
C CYS A 74 7.30 13.55 -4.23
N LEU A 75 7.53 12.22 -4.23
CA LEU A 75 6.51 11.24 -4.58
C LEU A 75 5.30 11.30 -3.63
N ARG A 76 5.52 11.37 -2.31
CA ARG A 76 4.44 11.49 -1.32
C ARG A 76 3.66 12.79 -1.45
N GLU A 77 4.30 13.87 -1.86
CA GLU A 77 3.68 15.18 -2.11
C GLU A 77 2.91 15.24 -3.43
N SER A 78 3.21 14.34 -4.37
CA SER A 78 2.59 14.32 -5.70
C SER A 78 1.46 13.29 -5.82
N TYR A 79 1.55 12.17 -5.09
CA TYR A 79 0.66 11.02 -5.26
C TYR A 79 0.02 10.55 -3.95
N ILE A 80 -1.10 9.84 -4.07
CA ILE A 80 -1.67 9.05 -2.98
C ILE A 80 -1.42 7.57 -3.28
N PHE A 81 -0.51 6.95 -2.54
CA PHE A 81 -0.24 5.53 -2.66
C PHE A 81 -1.26 4.72 -1.86
N LYS A 82 -1.92 3.77 -2.52
CA LYS A 82 -2.82 2.78 -1.93
C LYS A 82 -2.18 1.41 -2.12
N ILE A 83 -1.75 0.81 -1.02
CA ILE A 83 -0.84 -0.35 -1.05
C ILE A 83 -1.48 -1.51 -0.29
N ILE A 84 -1.58 -2.67 -0.93
CA ILE A 84 -1.96 -3.94 -0.30
C ILE A 84 -0.71 -4.84 -0.27
N PRO A 85 -0.03 -4.95 0.87
CA PRO A 85 1.23 -5.69 0.94
C PRO A 85 1.10 -7.18 0.63
N MET A 86 -0.08 -7.75 0.89
CA MET A 86 -0.41 -9.14 0.65
C MET A 86 -1.90 -9.28 0.39
N LEU A 87 -2.28 -9.56 -0.87
CA LEU A 87 -3.69 -9.66 -1.26
C LEU A 87 -4.31 -11.01 -0.88
N ASN A 88 -3.50 -12.07 -0.79
CA ASN A 88 -3.96 -13.43 -0.50
C ASN A 88 -3.34 -14.01 0.78
N PRO A 89 -3.64 -13.46 1.97
CA PRO A 89 -3.07 -13.97 3.23
C PRO A 89 -3.50 -15.41 3.52
N ASP A 90 -4.70 -15.80 3.11
CA ASP A 90 -5.25 -17.15 3.26
C ASP A 90 -4.36 -18.21 2.62
N GLY A 91 -4.09 -18.08 1.32
CA GLY A 91 -3.23 -19.02 0.62
C GLY A 91 -1.79 -18.99 1.14
N VAL A 92 -1.32 -17.85 1.68
CA VAL A 92 0.03 -17.74 2.26
C VAL A 92 0.13 -18.53 3.56
N ILE A 93 -0.84 -18.35 4.46
CA ILE A 93 -0.90 -19.07 5.74
C ILE A 93 -0.99 -20.58 5.52
N ASN A 94 -1.72 -21.01 4.49
CA ASN A 94 -1.92 -22.42 4.16
C ASN A 94 -0.80 -23.02 3.28
N GLY A 95 0.21 -22.25 2.88
CA GLY A 95 1.32 -22.76 2.06
C GLY A 95 0.96 -23.10 0.62
N ASN A 96 -0.10 -22.50 0.07
CA ASN A 96 -0.49 -22.67 -1.33
C ASN A 96 0.55 -22.03 -2.27
N HIS A 97 0.59 -22.48 -3.52
CA HIS A 97 1.43 -21.84 -4.53
C HIS A 97 0.71 -20.72 -5.28
N ARG A 98 -0.55 -20.95 -5.69
CA ARG A 98 -1.28 -20.06 -6.61
C ARG A 98 -2.64 -19.59 -6.09
N CYS A 99 -3.39 -20.48 -5.46
CA CYS A 99 -4.78 -20.24 -5.07
C CYS A 99 -4.92 -19.73 -3.64
N SER A 100 -6.06 -19.11 -3.35
CA SER A 100 -6.56 -18.86 -1.97
C SER A 100 -7.00 -20.18 -1.31
N LEU A 101 -7.74 -20.10 -0.19
CA LEU A 101 -8.56 -21.22 0.30
C LEU A 101 -9.56 -21.70 -0.76
#